data_AF-A0A6A6VN27-F1
#
_entry.id   AF-A0A6A6VN27-F1
#
_cell.length_a   1.000
_cell.length_b   1.000
_cell.length_c   1.000
_cell.angle_alpha   90.00
_cell.angle_beta   90.00
_cell.angle_gamma   90.00
#
_symmetry.space_group_name_H-M   'P 1'
#
loop_
_entity.id
_entity.type
_entity.pdbx_description
1 polymer ?
#
loop_
_entity_poly.entity_id
_entity_poly.type
_entity_poly.pdbx_seq_one_letter_code
_entity_poly.pdbx_strand_id
1 'polypeptide(L)'
;MASTDLETQPSQDPKAEQEEVTVTKSSVYVDPFDPSQNRKFQKGDVVHMSIVANGFRRKGIFTVLKAHYNRSGRFWEYQLTDSKGLYDNGAFIRENYLKLER
;
A
#
# COMPACT_ATOMS: atom_id res chain seq x y z
N MET A 1 49.52 -55.12 -26.52
CA MET A 1 50.01 -53.81 -26.98
C MET A 1 48.77 -52.98 -27.31
N ALA A 2 48.42 -52.05 -26.42
CA ALA A 2 47.22 -51.22 -26.54
C ALA A 2 47.57 -49.94 -27.31
N SER A 3 46.84 -49.66 -28.39
CA SER A 3 46.95 -48.42 -29.16
C SER A 3 45.79 -47.51 -28.77
N THR A 4 46.14 -46.28 -28.40
CA THR A 4 45.26 -45.21 -27.92
C THR A 4 44.63 -44.45 -29.08
N ASP A 5 43.30 -44.44 -29.17
CA ASP A 5 42.55 -43.48 -29.99
C ASP A 5 42.27 -42.23 -29.16
N LEU A 6 42.82 -41.09 -29.58
CA LEU A 6 42.61 -39.77 -29.00
C LEU A 6 42.05 -38.86 -30.10
N GLU A 7 40.73 -38.87 -30.29
CA GLU A 7 40.04 -37.96 -31.23
C GLU A 7 39.39 -36.79 -30.48
N THR A 8 40.12 -35.67 -30.51
CA THR A 8 39.69 -34.33 -30.92
C THR A 8 38.32 -33.82 -30.42
N GLN A 9 38.37 -32.96 -29.40
CA GLN A 9 37.25 -32.10 -29.00
C GLN A 9 37.05 -30.95 -30.02
N PRO A 10 35.81 -30.49 -30.27
CA PRO A 10 35.56 -29.32 -31.10
C PRO A 10 35.93 -28.02 -30.37
N SER A 11 36.67 -27.16 -31.07
CA SER A 11 37.06 -25.81 -30.69
C SER A 11 35.85 -24.89 -30.52
N GLN A 12 35.73 -24.22 -29.37
CA GLN A 12 34.78 -23.14 -29.12
C GLN A 12 35.39 -21.80 -29.55
N ASP A 13 34.79 -21.13 -30.54
CA ASP A 13 35.07 -19.73 -30.86
C ASP A 13 34.49 -18.80 -29.78
N PRO A 14 35.23 -17.81 -29.24
CA PRO A 14 34.67 -16.84 -28.33
C PRO A 14 34.03 -15.69 -29.12
N LYS A 15 32.72 -15.79 -29.39
CA LYS A 15 31.96 -14.64 -29.88
C LYS A 15 31.57 -13.78 -28.66
N ALA A 16 32.39 -12.76 -28.39
CA ALA A 16 32.11 -11.73 -27.41
C ALA A 16 30.92 -10.87 -27.90
N GLU A 17 29.71 -11.21 -27.46
CA GLU A 17 28.56 -10.32 -27.54
C GLU A 17 28.42 -9.63 -26.19
N GLN A 18 28.71 -8.33 -26.19
CA GLN A 18 28.60 -7.45 -25.04
C GLN A 18 27.13 -7.38 -24.62
N GLU A 19 26.75 -8.12 -23.58
CA GLU A 19 25.47 -7.93 -22.91
C GLU A 19 25.48 -6.56 -22.22
N GLU A 20 24.97 -5.55 -22.93
CA GLU A 20 24.57 -4.28 -22.34
C GLU A 20 23.40 -4.56 -21.40
N VAL A 21 23.71 -4.83 -20.13
CA VAL A 21 22.72 -4.96 -19.05
C VAL A 21 22.05 -3.60 -18.90
N THR A 22 20.98 -3.37 -19.66
CA THR A 22 20.08 -2.25 -19.41
C THR A 22 19.49 -2.47 -18.02
N VAL A 23 19.97 -1.70 -17.04
CA VAL A 23 19.39 -1.66 -15.70
C VAL A 23 18.03 -0.99 -15.81
N THR A 24 17.06 -1.74 -16.34
CA THR A 24 15.68 -1.33 -16.41
C THR A 24 15.14 -1.44 -15.00
N LYS A 25 15.34 -0.38 -14.21
CA LYS A 25 14.60 -0.21 -12.96
C LYS A 25 13.13 -0.17 -13.37
N SER A 26 12.37 -1.19 -13.00
CA SER A 26 10.91 -1.17 -13.12
C SER A 26 10.40 -0.08 -12.19
N SER A 27 10.31 1.16 -12.70
CA SER A 27 9.62 2.23 -11.99
C SER A 27 8.14 1.89 -12.03
N VAL A 28 7.63 1.27 -10.97
CA VAL A 28 6.19 1.13 -10.76
C VAL A 28 5.69 2.54 -10.45
N TYR A 29 5.21 3.24 -11.48
CA TYR A 29 4.50 4.49 -11.29
C TYR A 29 3.15 4.17 -10.64
N VAL A 30 3.03 4.46 -9.35
CA VAL A 30 1.75 4.40 -8.64
C VAL A 30 1.06 5.73 -8.89
N ASP A 31 0.00 5.72 -9.70
CA ASP A 31 -0.79 6.91 -9.97
C ASP A 31 -1.52 7.34 -8.68
N PRO A 32 -1.27 8.55 -8.14
CA PRO A 32 -1.95 9.06 -6.96
C PRO A 32 -3.47 9.22 -7.14
N PHE A 33 -3.94 9.23 -8.39
CA PHE A 33 -5.36 9.34 -8.76
C PHE A 33 -5.96 8.01 -9.23
N ASP A 34 -5.23 6.90 -9.10
CA ASP A 34 -5.72 5.59 -9.51
C ASP A 34 -7.00 5.24 -8.75
N PRO A 35 -8.14 5.00 -9.44
CA PRO A 35 -9.37 4.54 -8.78
C PRO A 35 -9.20 3.19 -8.05
N SER A 36 -8.12 2.44 -8.33
CA SER A 36 -7.74 1.23 -7.60
C SER A 36 -7.25 1.49 -6.16
N GLN A 37 -6.82 2.72 -5.83
CA GLN A 37 -6.67 3.23 -4.46
C GLN A 37 -8.06 3.46 -3.83
N ASN A 38 -8.88 2.42 -3.86
CA ASN A 38 -10.27 2.47 -3.49
C ASN A 38 -10.38 2.85 -2.01
N ARG A 39 -11.15 3.91 -1.75
CA ARG A 39 -11.48 4.37 -0.41
C ARG A 39 -12.09 3.20 0.39
N LYS A 40 -11.47 2.82 1.51
CA LYS A 40 -11.94 1.68 2.32
C LYS A 40 -13.31 1.89 2.96
N PHE A 41 -13.65 3.14 3.31
CA PHE A 41 -14.89 3.49 4.00
C PHE A 41 -15.69 4.54 3.23
N GLN A 42 -16.99 4.39 3.10
CA GLN A 42 -17.86 5.35 2.44
C GLN A 42 -18.53 6.30 3.43
N LYS A 43 -19.03 7.42 2.92
CA LYS A 43 -19.86 8.34 3.72
C LYS A 43 -21.10 7.58 4.20
N GLY A 44 -21.38 7.65 5.49
CA GLY A 44 -22.47 6.92 6.13
C GLY A 44 -22.07 5.58 6.75
N ASP A 45 -20.88 5.07 6.44
CA ASP A 45 -20.39 3.84 7.06
C ASP A 45 -20.19 4.03 8.56
N VAL A 46 -20.57 3.01 9.32
CA VAL A 46 -20.28 2.93 10.75
C VAL A 46 -18.92 2.27 10.92
N VAL A 47 -18.05 2.96 11.63
CA VAL A 47 -16.68 2.53 11.91
C VAL A 47 -16.42 2.58 13.41
N HIS A 48 -15.44 1.82 13.86
CA HIS A 48 -14.94 1.91 15.22
C HIS A 48 -13.43 2.11 15.27
N MET A 49 -12.98 2.71 16.36
CA MET A 49 -11.56 2.78 16.70
C MET A 49 -11.35 2.71 18.21
N SER A 50 -10.11 2.45 18.61
CA SER A 50 -9.71 2.60 20.01
C SER A 50 -9.50 4.06 20.34
N ILE A 51 -10.19 4.57 21.36
CA ILE A 51 -9.95 5.89 21.92
C ILE A 51 -9.43 5.76 23.34
N VAL A 52 -8.46 6.60 23.72
CA VAL A 52 -7.99 6.71 25.09
C VAL A 52 -8.69 7.89 25.73
N ALA A 53 -9.49 7.64 26.77
CA ALA A 53 -10.20 8.68 27.50
C ALA A 53 -9.99 8.44 29.00
N ASN A 54 -9.56 9.47 29.73
CA ASN A 54 -9.30 9.40 31.17
C ASN A 54 -8.35 8.25 31.56
N GLY A 55 -7.33 7.97 30.72
CA GLY A 55 -6.36 6.90 30.94
C GLY A 55 -6.83 5.49 30.56
N PHE A 56 -8.11 5.31 30.20
CA PHE A 56 -8.66 4.02 29.81
C PHE A 56 -8.86 3.94 28.30
N ARG A 57 -8.50 2.79 27.72
CA ARG A 57 -8.74 2.49 26.31
C ARG A 57 -10.14 1.91 26.16
N ARG A 58 -10.99 2.56 25.36
CA ARG A 58 -12.35 2.11 25.05
C ARG A 58 -12.58 2.08 23.53
N LYS A 59 -13.56 1.30 23.09
CA LYS A 59 -14.03 1.29 21.70
C LYS A 59 -14.94 2.51 21.50
N GLY A 60 -14.60 3.38 20.55
CA GLY A 60 -15.49 4.44 20.07
C GLY A 60 -16.13 4.01 18.76
N ILE A 61 -17.43 4.24 18.62
CA ILE A 61 -18.22 3.96 17.41
C ILE A 61 -18.55 5.31 16.78
N PHE A 62 -18.35 5.43 15.47
CA PHE A 62 -18.47 6.67 14.73
C PHE A 62 -19.09 6.42 13.35
N THR A 63 -19.63 7.47 12.75
CA THR A 63 -20.09 7.47 11.36
C THR A 63 -19.17 8.33 10.51
N VAL A 64 -18.83 7.86 9.32
CA VAL A 64 -18.01 8.61 8.37
C VAL A 64 -18.82 9.74 7.74
N LEU A 65 -18.40 10.98 7.94
CA LEU A 65 -19.06 12.17 7.39
C LEU A 65 -18.45 12.60 6.05
N LYS A 66 -17.12 12.67 6.00
CA LYS A 66 -16.35 13.12 4.84
C LYS A 66 -15.07 12.32 4.74
N ALA A 67 -14.61 12.09 3.52
CA ALA A 67 -13.30 11.52 3.25
C ALA A 67 -12.53 12.47 2.34
N HIS A 68 -11.22 12.49 2.48
CA HIS A 68 -10.35 13.16 1.53
C HIS A 68 -8.99 12.46 1.49
N TYR A 69 -8.26 12.72 0.41
CA TYR A 69 -6.91 12.21 0.25
C TYR A 69 -5.94 13.20 0.90
N ASN A 70 -4.98 12.69 1.68
CA ASN A 70 -4.04 13.56 2.37
C ASN A 70 -3.22 14.37 1.35
N ARG A 71 -2.67 15.53 1.77
CA ARG A 71 -1.91 16.43 0.87
C ARG A 71 -0.73 15.74 0.14
N SER A 72 -0.12 14.72 0.75
CA SER A 72 0.98 13.96 0.14
C SER A 72 0.52 12.87 -0.84
N GLY A 73 -0.78 12.64 -0.93
CA GLY A 73 -1.37 11.62 -1.78
C GLY A 73 -1.00 10.19 -1.43
N ARG A 74 -0.88 9.87 -0.14
CA ARG A 74 -0.42 8.55 0.34
C ARG A 74 -1.47 7.74 1.07
N PHE A 75 -2.49 8.40 1.63
CA PHE A 75 -3.52 7.73 2.42
C PHE A 75 -4.80 8.55 2.47
N TRP A 76 -5.91 7.85 2.69
CA TRP A 76 -7.21 8.44 2.95
C TRP A 76 -7.35 8.85 4.41
N GLU A 77 -7.95 10.01 4.63
CA GLU A 77 -8.35 10.50 5.95
C GLU A 77 -9.84 10.79 5.98
N TYR A 78 -10.45 10.54 7.14
CA TYR A 78 -11.88 10.54 7.34
C TYR A 78 -12.27 11.46 8.49
N GLN A 79 -13.25 12.31 8.23
CA GLN A 79 -13.91 13.09 9.26
C GLN A 79 -15.06 12.27 9.83
N LEU A 80 -15.10 12.19 11.16
CA LEU A 80 -16.02 11.32 11.89
C LEU A 80 -17.07 12.13 12.64
N THR A 81 -18.24 11.54 12.82
CA THR A 81 -19.31 12.07 13.68
C THR A 81 -19.82 10.98 14.62
N ASP A 82 -20.27 11.38 15.79
CA ASP A 82 -20.99 10.53 16.76
C ASP A 82 -22.34 11.21 17.06
N SER A 83 -23.15 10.58 17.90
CA SER A 83 -24.36 11.11 18.56
C SER A 83 -24.20 12.52 19.14
N LYS A 84 -22.98 12.90 19.53
CA LYS A 84 -22.67 14.23 20.10
C LYS A 84 -22.27 15.28 19.05
N GLY A 85 -22.15 14.90 17.78
CA GLY A 85 -21.68 15.76 16.69
C GLY A 85 -20.30 15.36 16.16
N LEU A 86 -19.58 16.32 15.57
CA LEU A 86 -18.27 16.07 14.97
C LEU A 86 -17.25 15.61 16.02
N TYR A 87 -16.57 14.51 15.73
CA TYR A 87 -15.51 13.98 16.57
C TYR A 87 -14.29 14.89 16.54
N ASP A 88 -13.67 15.12 17.70
CA ASP A 88 -12.43 15.89 17.87
C ASP A 88 -12.42 17.23 17.12
N ASN A 89 -13.52 17.99 17.27
CA ASN A 89 -13.76 19.27 16.60
C ASN A 89 -13.65 19.21 15.07
N GLY A 90 -13.92 18.04 14.48
CA GLY A 90 -13.86 17.82 13.04
C GLY A 90 -12.49 17.46 12.50
N ALA A 91 -11.59 16.96 13.34
CA ALA A 91 -10.31 16.42 12.90
C ALA A 91 -10.48 15.28 11.88
N PHE A 92 -9.48 15.14 11.02
CA PHE A 92 -9.38 14.05 10.06
C PHE A 92 -8.54 12.91 10.64
N ILE A 93 -9.12 11.71 10.66
CA ILE A 93 -8.51 10.50 11.19
C ILE A 93 -8.06 9.62 10.03
N ARG A 94 -6.83 9.11 10.09
CA ARG A 94 -6.29 8.24 9.05
C ARG A 94 -7.01 6.90 9.00
N GLU A 95 -7.12 6.35 7.80
CA GLU A 95 -7.77 5.07 7.51
C GLU A 95 -7.32 3.91 8.40
N ASN A 96 -6.03 3.85 8.73
CA ASN A 96 -5.42 2.74 9.48
C ASN A 96 -5.90 2.64 10.93
N TYR A 97 -6.42 3.72 11.52
CA TYR A 97 -6.98 3.71 12.86
C TYR A 97 -8.42 3.19 12.88
N LEU A 98 -9.08 3.15 11.74
CA LEU A 98 -10.50 2.83 11.60
C LEU A 98 -10.71 1.38 11.16
N LYS A 99 -11.78 0.80 11.68
CA LYS A 99 -12.27 -0.53 11.30
C LYS A 99 -13.76 -0.43 11.04
N LEU A 100 -14.24 -1.15 10.03
CA LEU A 100 -15.68 -1.23 9.77
C LEU A 100 -16.35 -1.85 10.99
N GLU A 101 -17.45 -1.28 11.45
CA GLU A 101 -18.33 -1.94 12.40
C GLU A 101 -19.11 -3.02 11.65
N ARG A 102 -18.99 -4.27 12.11
CA ARG A 102 -19.72 -5.43 11.59
C ARG A 102 -20.72 -5.91 12.62
#